data_AF-A0A4Y2B8F0-F1
#
_entry.id   AF-A0A4Y2B8F0-F1
#
_cell.length_a   1.000
_cell.length_b   1.000
_cell.length_c   1.000
_cell.angle_alpha   90.00
_cell.angle_beta   90.00
_cell.angle_gamma   90.00
#
_symmetry.space_group_name_H-M   'P 1'
#
loop_
_entity.id
_entity.type
_entity.pdbx_description
1 polymer ?
#
loop_
_entity_poly.entity_id
_entity_poly.type
_entity_poly.pdbx_seq_one_letter_code
_entity_poly.pdbx_strand_id
1 'polypeptide(L)'
;MERLLDAIQLYLRSQSQGISRTHSPLCVCGQVGDADHYTFSCSLTQKFHLVKPADAHKRAWFQNLINNSQALNKLKEAFRISGDVCDSLTQAV
;
A
#
# COMPACT_ATOMS: atom_id res chain seq x y z
N MET A 1 -9.51 -8.38 -11.64
CA MET A 1 -8.99 -9.20 -10.51
C MET A 1 -7.47 -9.28 -10.52
N GLU A 2 -6.84 -9.37 -11.68
CA GLU A 2 -5.36 -9.47 -11.83
C GLU A 2 -4.60 -8.31 -11.17
N ARG A 3 -5.05 -7.06 -11.31
CA ARG A 3 -4.41 -5.89 -10.67
C ARG A 3 -4.40 -5.95 -9.13
N LEU A 4 -5.36 -6.65 -8.52
CA LEU A 4 -5.42 -6.81 -7.07
C LEU A 4 -4.40 -7.83 -6.58
N LEU A 5 -4.26 -8.94 -7.31
CA LEU A 5 -3.23 -9.94 -7.04
C LEU A 5 -1.83 -9.35 -7.27
N ASP A 6 -1.66 -8.50 -8.28
CA ASP A 6 -0.40 -7.78 -8.52
C ASP A 6 -0.08 -6.79 -7.39
N ALA A 7 -1.06 -5.99 -6.93
CA ALA A 7 -0.87 -5.06 -5.79
C ALA A 7 -0.51 -5.80 -4.49
N ILE A 8 -1.17 -6.94 -4.26
CA ILE A 8 -0.92 -7.83 -3.13
C ILE A 8 0.45 -8.50 -3.25
N GLN A 9 0.86 -8.94 -4.44
CA GLN A 9 2.19 -9.50 -4.70
C GLN A 9 3.30 -8.45 -4.65
N LEU A 10 3.03 -7.20 -5.06
CA LEU A 10 3.95 -6.06 -4.93
C LEU A 10 4.17 -5.72 -3.46
N TYR A 11 3.10 -5.69 -2.65
CA TYR A 11 3.20 -5.53 -1.20
C TYR A 11 4.01 -6.66 -0.55
N LEU A 12 3.81 -7.90 -0.95
CA LEU A 12 4.64 -9.01 -0.46
C LEU A 12 6.11 -8.94 -0.94
N ARG A 13 6.35 -8.44 -2.17
CA ARG A 13 7.70 -8.21 -2.69
C ARG A 13 8.44 -7.07 -1.98
N SER A 14 7.75 -6.00 -1.60
CA SER A 14 8.35 -4.89 -0.83
C SER A 14 8.70 -5.30 0.61
N GLN A 15 8.03 -6.31 1.15
CA GLN A 15 8.30 -6.86 2.49
C GLN A 15 9.42 -7.92 2.52
N SER A 16 9.83 -8.46 1.36
CA SER A 16 10.82 -9.57 1.27
C SER A 16 12.19 -9.13 0.75
N GLN A 17 12.26 -8.01 0.05
CA GLN A 17 13.52 -7.34 -0.25
C GLN A 17 13.44 -5.96 0.39
N GLY A 18 14.43 -5.57 1.19
CA GLY A 18 14.58 -4.20 1.70
C GLY A 18 14.89 -3.21 0.59
N ILE A 19 14.09 -3.23 -0.49
CA ILE A 19 14.27 -2.44 -1.70
C ILE A 19 13.13 -1.43 -1.73
N SER A 20 13.50 -0.24 -1.27
CA SER A 20 13.08 1.03 -1.85
C SER A 20 12.92 0.87 -3.37
N ARG A 21 11.68 0.93 -3.85
CA ARG A 21 11.42 1.41 -5.21
C ARG A 21 11.11 2.91 -5.17
N THR A 22 11.78 3.67 -4.31
CA THR A 22 11.55 5.11 -4.22
C THR A 22 12.52 5.81 -5.16
N HIS A 23 12.17 5.82 -6.44
CA HIS A 23 12.59 6.89 -7.32
C HIS A 23 11.40 7.84 -7.56
N SER A 24 10.61 8.16 -6.52
CA SER A 24 9.52 9.15 -6.60
C SER A 24 8.95 9.47 -5.19
N PRO A 25 8.12 10.51 -5.04
CA PRO A 25 8.39 11.74 -4.33
C PRO A 25 7.86 11.65 -2.90
N LEU A 26 8.10 12.69 -2.11
CA LEU A 26 7.38 12.86 -0.86
C LEU A 26 5.87 12.79 -1.15
N CYS A 27 5.14 12.04 -0.34
CA CYS A 27 3.69 12.16 -0.24
C CYS A 27 3.36 13.63 0.08
N VAL A 28 2.18 14.11 -0.32
CA VAL A 28 1.71 15.46 0.04
C VAL A 28 1.69 15.71 1.56
N CYS A 29 1.68 14.66 2.39
CA CYS A 29 1.82 14.78 3.84
C CYS A 29 3.27 15.01 4.33
N GLY A 30 4.26 15.08 3.42
CA GLY A 30 5.67 15.31 3.71
C GLY A 30 6.49 14.07 4.08
N GLN A 31 5.87 12.88 4.09
CA GLN A 31 6.57 11.60 4.34
C GLN A 31 6.92 10.89 3.03
N VAL A 32 7.78 9.86 3.10
CA VAL A 32 8.07 9.00 1.95
C VAL A 32 6.77 8.34 1.48
N GLY A 33 6.38 8.57 0.22
CA GLY A 33 5.15 8.05 -0.37
C GLY A 33 5.27 6.61 -0.84
N ASP A 34 5.74 5.70 0.01
CA ASP A 34 5.78 4.26 -0.30
C ASP A 34 4.46 3.53 0.00
N ALA A 35 4.36 2.28 -0.45
CA ALA A 35 3.14 1.48 -0.29
C ALA A 35 2.81 1.19 1.19
N ASP A 36 3.82 1.06 2.06
CA ASP A 36 3.62 0.87 3.49
C ASP A 36 3.01 2.13 4.12
N HIS A 37 3.50 3.30 3.72
CA HIS A 37 2.98 4.58 4.17
C HIS A 37 1.48 4.70 3.87
N TYR A 38 1.05 4.52 2.62
CA TYR A 38 -0.36 4.62 2.24
C TYR A 38 -1.24 3.50 2.84
N THR A 39 -0.69 2.33 3.15
CA THR A 39 -1.48 1.22 3.70
C THR A 39 -1.68 1.35 5.22
N PHE A 40 -0.74 1.97 5.94
CA PHE A 40 -0.70 1.91 7.41
C PHE A 40 -0.69 3.25 8.14
N SER A 41 -0.28 4.35 7.50
CA SER A 41 0.06 5.58 8.24
C SER A 41 -0.30 6.90 7.56
N CYS A 42 -0.55 6.92 6.25
CA CYS A 42 -0.85 8.17 5.54
C CYS A 42 -2.17 8.79 5.99
N SER A 43 -2.16 10.09 6.26
CA SER A 43 -3.37 10.85 6.60
C SER A 43 -4.43 10.82 5.49
N LEU A 44 -4.01 10.74 4.21
CA LEU A 44 -4.93 10.66 3.06
C LEU A 44 -5.74 9.37 3.03
N THR A 45 -5.19 8.29 3.57
CA THR A 45 -5.79 6.95 3.53
C THR A 45 -6.24 6.48 4.90
N GLN A 46 -6.39 7.38 5.88
CA GLN A 46 -6.69 7.04 7.28
C GLN A 46 -7.92 6.12 7.43
N LYS A 47 -8.99 6.37 6.65
CA LYS A 47 -10.20 5.53 6.63
C LYS A 47 -9.97 4.11 6.08
N PHE A 48 -8.88 3.90 5.37
CA PHE A 48 -8.51 2.67 4.68
C PHE A 48 -7.32 1.95 5.32
N HIS A 49 -6.79 2.47 6.43
CA HIS A 49 -5.67 1.82 7.10
C HIS A 49 -6.01 0.38 7.46
N LEU A 50 -5.04 -0.48 7.18
CA LEU A 50 -5.01 -1.83 7.71
C LEU A 50 -4.11 -1.84 8.95
N VAL A 51 -4.24 -2.89 9.76
CA VAL A 51 -3.30 -3.11 10.85
C VAL A 51 -2.03 -3.69 10.25
N LYS A 52 -0.87 -3.09 10.52
CA LYS A 52 0.42 -3.65 10.10
C LYS A 52 0.64 -5.01 10.77
N PRO A 53 0.91 -6.09 10.01
CA PRO A 53 1.16 -7.38 10.63
C PRO A 53 2.50 -7.39 11.36
N ALA A 54 2.55 -8.12 12.48
CA ALA A 54 3.83 -8.57 13.02
C ALA A 54 4.50 -9.54 12.05
N ASP A 55 5.84 -9.56 11.99
CA ASP A 55 6.58 -10.41 11.05
C ASP A 55 6.21 -11.89 11.16
N ALA A 56 6.05 -12.40 12.37
CA ALA A 56 5.63 -13.77 12.66
C ALA A 56 4.21 -14.10 12.13
N HIS A 57 3.37 -13.09 11.91
CA HIS A 57 1.96 -13.24 11.54
C HIS A 57 1.65 -12.81 10.11
N LYS A 58 2.66 -12.48 9.28
CA LYS A 58 2.48 -12.04 7.89
C LYS A 58 1.61 -13.00 7.06
N ARG A 59 1.82 -14.32 7.19
CA ARG A 59 1.05 -15.33 6.46
C ARG A 59 -0.41 -15.39 6.89
N ALA A 60 -0.68 -15.35 8.20
CA ALA A 60 -2.05 -15.37 8.73
C ALA A 60 -2.80 -14.07 8.40
N TRP A 61 -2.11 -12.93 8.52
CA TRP A 61 -2.64 -11.63 8.10
C TRP A 61 -3.02 -11.64 6.62
N PHE A 62 -2.17 -12.19 5.76
CA PHE A 62 -2.44 -12.32 4.34
C PHE A 62 -3.69 -13.16 4.06
N GLN A 63 -3.80 -14.32 4.72
CA GLN A 63 -4.95 -15.19 4.55
C GLN A 63 -6.25 -14.50 4.98
N ASN A 64 -6.21 -13.76 6.09
CA ASN A 64 -7.33 -12.96 6.57
C ASN A 64 -7.66 -11.81 5.63
N LEU A 65 -6.65 -11.17 5.05
CA LEU A 65 -6.83 -10.12 4.05
C LEU A 65 -7.60 -10.66 2.86
N ILE A 66 -7.14 -11.75 2.22
CA ILE A 66 -7.80 -12.28 1.01
C ILE A 66 -9.20 -12.85 1.29
N ASN A 67 -9.44 -13.32 2.50
CA ASN A 67 -10.74 -13.86 2.92
C ASN A 67 -11.70 -12.76 3.43
N ASN A 68 -11.24 -11.53 3.61
CA ASN A 68 -12.05 -10.41 4.09
C ASN A 68 -12.24 -9.35 3.01
N SER A 69 -13.42 -9.33 2.40
CA SER A 69 -13.76 -8.41 1.32
C SER A 69 -13.66 -6.93 1.73
N GLN A 70 -13.97 -6.59 2.98
CA GLN A 70 -13.84 -5.22 3.49
C GLN A 70 -12.37 -4.81 3.59
N ALA A 71 -11.52 -5.68 4.12
CA ALA A 71 -10.08 -5.43 4.20
C ALA A 71 -9.44 -5.30 2.81
N LEU A 72 -9.84 -6.15 1.86
CA LEU A 72 -9.42 -6.01 0.46
C LEU A 72 -9.86 -4.70 -0.16
N ASN A 73 -11.09 -4.25 0.10
CA ASN A 73 -11.58 -2.98 -0.45
C ASN A 73 -10.84 -1.78 0.15
N LYS A 74 -10.52 -1.82 1.45
CA LYS A 74 -9.63 -0.82 2.06
C LYS A 74 -8.26 -0.79 1.38
N LEU A 75 -7.65 -1.95 1.15
CA LEU A 75 -6.37 -2.05 0.47
C LEU A 75 -6.44 -1.47 -0.96
N LYS A 76 -7.48 -1.79 -1.73
CA LYS A 76 -7.71 -1.25 -3.07
C LYS A 76 -7.78 0.27 -3.08
N GLU A 77 -8.54 0.85 -2.17
CA GLU A 77 -8.67 2.31 -2.11
C GLU A 77 -7.38 3.00 -1.70
N ALA A 78 -6.61 2.41 -0.77
CA ALA A 78 -5.29 2.92 -0.42
C ALA A 78 -4.33 2.92 -1.62
N PHE A 79 -4.31 1.84 -2.40
CA PHE A 79 -3.51 1.76 -3.63
C PHE A 79 -3.99 2.70 -4.73
N ARG A 80 -5.31 2.86 -4.91
CA ARG A 80 -5.87 3.79 -5.88
C ARG A 80 -5.42 5.22 -5.58
N ILE A 81 -5.57 5.66 -4.32
CA ILE A 81 -5.13 6.99 -3.89
C ILE A 81 -3.62 7.15 -4.05
N SER A 82 -2.83 6.13 -3.70
CA SER A 82 -1.38 6.14 -3.91
C SER A 82 -1.01 6.29 -5.39
N GLY A 83 -1.72 5.59 -6.29
CA GLY A 83 -1.52 5.68 -7.73
C GLY A 83 -1.90 7.06 -8.27
N ASP A 84 -3.09 7.56 -7.92
CA ASP A 84 -3.57 8.88 -8.32
C ASP A 84 -2.58 10.00 -7.91
N VAL A 85 -2.00 9.90 -6.71
CA VAL A 85 -0.97 10.84 -6.21
C VAL A 85 0.34 10.69 -6.98
N CYS A 86 0.80 9.47 -7.23
CA CYS A 86 2.03 9.20 -7.98
C CYS A 86 1.93 9.72 -9.42
N ASP A 87 0.81 9.47 -10.09
CA ASP A 87 0.55 9.93 -11.45
C ASP A 87 0.49 11.45 -11.52
N SER A 88 -0.19 12.09 -10.57
CA SER A 88 -0.25 13.56 -10.47
C SER A 88 1.13 14.19 -10.26
N LEU A 89 1.97 13.59 -9.43
CA LEU A 89 3.32 14.09 -9.18
C LEU A 89 4.28 13.83 -10.34
N THR A 90 4.09 12.74 -11.08
CA THR A 90 4.90 12.40 -12.26
C THR A 90 4.52 13.24 -13.48
N GLN A 91 3.26 13.71 -13.57
CA GLN A 91 2.79 14.65 -14.59
C GLN A 91 3.14 16.12 -14.29
N ALA A 92 3.55 16.44 -13.06
CA ALA A 92 3.91 17.79 -12.65
C ALA A 92 5.39 18.16 -12.94
N VAL A 93 6.09 17.35 -13.76
CA VAL A 93 7.49 17.52 -14.14
C VAL A 93 7.63 17.73 -15.65
#